data_AF-A0A7S1JPE7-F1
#
_entry.id   AF-A0A7S1JPE7-F1
#
_cell.length_a   1.000
_cell.length_b   1.000
_cell.length_c   1.000
_cell.angle_alpha   90.00
_cell.angle_beta   90.00
_cell.angle_gamma   90.00
#
_symmetry.space_group_name_H-M   'P 1'
#
loop_
_entity.id
_entity.type
_entity.pdbx_description
1 polymer ?
#
loop_
_entity_poly.entity_id
_entity_poly.type
_entity_poly.pdbx_seq_one_letter_code
_entity_poly.pdbx_strand_id
1 'polypeptide(L)'
;FTSITSQVPTASMVLFLNKLFGKMDSLSDKYGCYKVETIGDAYMCASGHDGKADHVICMLKFAIAVQQEASKMKLPNGEPLRMRVGLHTGPAFTGVVGRKCPRFCFFGDTVNTAARMEQTGMPQCIHISARLRNGLRDIHDK
;
A
#
# COMPACT_ATOMS: atom_id res chain seq x y z
N PHE A 1 5.84 10.02 -10.78
CA PHE A 1 7.08 9.24 -10.90
C PHE A 1 7.82 9.54 -12.21
N THR A 2 7.21 9.30 -13.38
CA THR A 2 7.83 9.47 -14.71
C THR A 2 8.47 10.83 -14.97
N SER A 3 7.86 11.92 -14.49
CA SER A 3 8.40 13.27 -14.66
C SER A 3 9.65 13.55 -13.81
N ILE A 4 9.75 12.92 -12.63
CA ILE A 4 10.84 13.17 -11.67
C ILE A 4 12.06 12.31 -12.00
N THR A 5 11.84 11.09 -12.51
CA THR A 5 12.93 10.18 -12.89
C THR A 5 13.81 10.73 -14.01
N SER A 6 13.31 11.66 -14.82
CA SER A 6 14.09 12.34 -15.87
C SER A 6 14.87 13.55 -15.38
N GLN A 7 14.57 14.05 -14.17
CA GLN A 7 15.17 15.28 -13.61
C GLN A 7 16.21 15.00 -12.52
N VAL A 8 16.27 13.76 -12.03
CA VAL A 8 17.08 13.35 -10.88
C VAL A 8 17.99 12.20 -11.27
N PRO A 9 19.25 12.15 -10.78
CA PRO A 9 20.10 10.98 -10.96
C PRO A 9 19.44 9.68 -10.48
N THR A 10 19.52 8.63 -11.28
CA THR A 10 18.92 7.31 -10.98
C THR A 10 19.33 6.78 -9.61
N ALA A 11 20.59 6.93 -9.23
CA ALA A 11 21.10 6.50 -7.93
C ALA A 11 20.35 7.18 -6.76
N SER A 12 20.12 8.49 -6.86
CA SER A 12 19.37 9.25 -5.85
C SER A 12 17.92 8.80 -5.76
N MET A 13 17.28 8.48 -6.90
CA MET A 13 15.92 7.94 -6.92
C MET A 13 15.83 6.55 -6.30
N VAL A 14 16.79 5.67 -6.58
CA VAL A 14 16.85 4.32 -5.98
C VAL A 14 17.03 4.41 -4.45
N LEU A 15 17.94 5.28 -3.98
CA LEU A 15 18.13 5.50 -2.54
C LEU A 15 16.87 6.06 -1.87
N PHE A 16 16.17 6.98 -2.54
CA PHE A 16 14.90 7.52 -2.06
C PHE A 16 13.82 6.44 -1.96
N LEU A 17 13.64 5.62 -3.01
CA LEU A 17 12.67 4.53 -3.00
C LEU A 17 12.98 3.50 -1.92
N ASN A 18 14.25 3.13 -1.76
CA ASN A 18 14.68 2.21 -0.70
C ASN A 18 14.36 2.77 0.69
N LYS A 19 14.57 4.08 0.91
CA LYS A 19 14.21 4.73 2.17
C LYS A 19 12.69 4.72 2.40
N LEU A 20 11.91 5.05 1.38
CA LEU A 20 10.45 5.09 1.47
C LEU A 20 9.87 3.70 1.72
N PHE A 21 10.25 2.71 0.91
CA PHE A 21 9.76 1.34 1.05
C PHE A 21 10.28 0.67 2.32
N GLY A 22 11.51 0.95 2.78
CA GLY A 22 11.99 0.47 4.07
C GLY A 22 11.16 1.00 5.25
N LYS A 23 10.66 2.24 5.17
CA LYS A 23 9.70 2.77 6.16
C LYS A 23 8.35 2.07 6.08
N MET A 24 7.84 1.81 4.88
CA MET A 24 6.61 1.04 4.69
C MET A 24 6.75 -0.39 5.21
N ASP A 25 7.88 -1.05 4.99
CA ASP A 25 8.18 -2.40 5.50
C ASP A 25 8.15 -2.43 7.04
N SER A 26 8.79 -1.45 7.69
CA SER A 26 8.76 -1.35 9.17
C SER A 26 7.33 -1.13 9.70
N LEU A 27 6.51 -0.38 8.96
CA LEU A 27 5.11 -0.15 9.34
C LEU A 27 4.23 -1.37 9.06
N SER A 28 4.49 -2.13 7.99
CA SER A 28 3.74 -3.33 7.68
C SER A 28 3.92 -4.37 8.78
N ASP A 29 5.16 -4.55 9.26
CA ASP A 29 5.46 -5.43 10.38
C ASP A 29 4.73 -4.98 11.66
N LYS A 30 4.78 -3.67 11.97
CA LYS A 30 4.13 -3.09 13.16
C LYS A 30 2.61 -3.33 13.20
N TYR A 31 1.94 -3.27 12.06
CA TYR A 31 0.48 -3.42 11.97
C TYR A 31 0.04 -4.80 11.48
N GLY A 32 0.94 -5.79 11.42
CA GLY A 32 0.60 -7.15 10.99
C GLY A 32 0.08 -7.22 9.54
N CYS A 33 0.55 -6.31 8.68
CA CYS A 33 0.20 -6.30 7.27
C CYS A 33 1.31 -7.01 6.47
N TYR A 34 0.92 -7.78 5.45
CA TYR A 34 1.81 -8.54 4.59
C TYR A 34 2.19 -7.72 3.36
N LYS A 35 3.48 -7.46 3.16
CA LYS A 35 4.02 -6.89 1.92
C LYS A 35 3.88 -7.92 0.78
N VAL A 36 3.08 -7.59 -0.23
CA VAL A 36 2.85 -8.47 -1.38
C VAL A 36 4.00 -8.32 -2.38
N GLU A 37 4.11 -7.16 -3.00
CA GLU A 37 5.18 -6.83 -3.93
C GLU A 37 5.26 -5.32 -4.18
N THR A 38 6.29 -4.91 -4.90
CA THR A 38 6.44 -3.55 -5.44
C THR A 38 6.25 -3.59 -6.95
N ILE A 39 5.41 -2.70 -7.50
CA ILE A 39 5.12 -2.58 -8.93
C ILE A 39 5.55 -1.19 -9.39
N GLY A 40 6.79 -1.06 -9.90
CA GLY A 40 7.37 0.25 -10.18
C GLY A 40 7.55 1.06 -8.90
N ASP A 41 6.83 2.17 -8.78
CA ASP A 41 6.77 3.03 -7.60
C ASP A 41 5.63 2.70 -6.62
N ALA A 42 4.76 1.74 -6.98
CA ALA A 42 3.67 1.30 -6.13
C ALA A 42 4.11 0.24 -5.11
N TYR A 43 3.60 0.38 -3.89
CA TYR A 43 3.79 -0.57 -2.79
C TYR A 43 2.47 -1.28 -2.51
N MET A 44 2.41 -2.60 -2.69
CA MET A 44 1.21 -3.39 -2.44
C MET A 44 1.30 -4.15 -1.11
N CYS A 45 0.26 -4.01 -0.29
CA CYS A 45 0.17 -4.62 1.02
C CYS A 45 -1.23 -5.23 1.25
N ALA A 46 -1.30 -6.32 2.02
CA ALA A 46 -2.53 -7.03 2.35
C ALA A 46 -2.64 -7.27 3.85
N SER A 47 -3.86 -7.40 4.38
CA SER A 47 -4.12 -7.79 5.77
C SER A 47 -5.26 -8.82 5.80
N GLY A 48 -5.30 -9.68 6.84
CA GLY A 48 -6.28 -10.75 6.99
C GLY A 48 -5.88 -12.08 6.35
N HIS A 49 -4.66 -12.18 5.81
CA HIS A 49 -4.10 -13.43 5.26
C HIS A 49 -3.91 -14.53 6.32
N ASP A 50 -3.82 -14.13 7.59
CA ASP A 50 -3.69 -14.97 8.77
C ASP A 50 -5.05 -15.30 9.43
N GLY A 51 -6.16 -14.91 8.79
CA GLY A 51 -7.52 -15.17 9.27
C GLY A 51 -7.99 -14.23 10.39
N LYS A 52 -7.24 -13.19 10.74
CA LYS A 52 -7.66 -12.24 11.78
C LYS A 52 -8.81 -11.34 11.34
N ALA A 53 -9.78 -11.16 12.23
CA ALA A 53 -10.98 -10.35 11.97
C ALA A 53 -10.73 -8.83 12.00
N ASP A 54 -9.63 -8.37 12.61
CA ASP A 54 -9.28 -6.95 12.74
C ASP A 54 -8.51 -6.39 11.52
N HIS A 55 -8.42 -7.17 10.43
CA HIS A 55 -7.64 -6.85 9.25
C HIS A 55 -7.95 -5.47 8.63
N VAL A 56 -9.22 -5.04 8.69
CA VAL A 56 -9.64 -3.71 8.21
C VAL A 56 -9.00 -2.61 9.05
N ILE A 57 -9.00 -2.75 10.37
CA ILE A 57 -8.40 -1.78 11.30
C ILE A 57 -6.88 -1.74 11.12
N CYS A 58 -6.25 -2.91 11.03
CA CYS A 58 -4.81 -3.04 10.81
C CYS A 58 -4.37 -2.32 9.52
N MET A 59 -5.07 -2.58 8.41
CA MET A 59 -4.78 -1.94 7.12
C MET A 59 -4.99 -0.42 7.14
N LEU A 60 -6.02 0.08 7.84
CA LEU A 60 -6.24 1.52 7.97
C LEU A 60 -5.19 2.22 8.82
N LYS A 61 -4.82 1.62 9.97
CA LYS A 61 -3.74 2.15 10.82
C LYS A 61 -2.41 2.19 10.06
N PHE A 62 -2.13 1.14 9.28
CA PHE A 62 -1.00 1.11 8.37
C PHE A 62 -1.06 2.26 7.35
N ALA A 63 -2.16 2.39 6.61
CA ALA A 63 -2.32 3.43 5.59
C ALA A 63 -2.15 4.86 6.16
N ILE A 64 -2.73 5.14 7.33
CA ILE A 64 -2.58 6.43 8.02
C ILE A 64 -1.13 6.67 8.40
N ALA A 65 -0.46 5.68 8.98
CA ALA A 65 0.94 5.82 9.39
C ALA A 65 1.88 6.02 8.19
N VAL A 66 1.65 5.28 7.09
CA VAL A 66 2.41 5.44 5.84
C VAL A 66 2.24 6.85 5.29
N GLN A 67 1.01 7.37 5.29
CA GLN A 67 0.76 8.74 4.82
C GLN A 67 1.46 9.79 5.68
N GLN A 68 1.45 9.62 7.01
CA GLN A 68 2.14 10.51 7.95
C GLN A 68 3.67 10.47 7.80
N GLU A 69 4.25 9.30 7.52
CA GLU A 69 5.69 9.21 7.26
C GLU A 69 6.05 9.75 5.87
N ALA A 70 5.22 9.50 4.86
CA ALA A 70 5.40 10.01 3.50
C ALA A 70 5.35 11.54 3.44
N SER A 71 4.48 12.19 4.22
CA SER A 71 4.38 13.66 4.25
C SER A 71 5.61 14.35 4.83
N LYS A 72 6.41 13.65 5.64
CA LYS A 72 7.70 14.12 6.17
C LYS A 72 8.84 13.99 5.16
N MET A 73 8.63 13.24 4.08
CA MET A 73 9.65 12.97 3.07
C MET A 73 9.54 13.92 1.88
N LYS A 74 10.70 14.33 1.38
CA LYS A 74 10.84 15.10 0.14
C LYS A 74 11.50 14.24 -0.91
N LEU A 75 11.08 14.43 -2.16
CA LEU A 75 11.74 13.86 -3.32
C LEU A 75 13.17 14.40 -3.44
N PRO A 76 14.08 13.72 -4.17
CA PRO A 76 15.46 14.19 -4.30
C PRO A 76 15.61 15.57 -4.95
N ASN A 77 14.62 16.01 -5.74
CA ASN A 77 14.56 17.36 -6.31
C ASN A 77 14.03 18.43 -5.31
N GLY A 78 13.74 18.04 -4.07
CA GLY A 78 13.24 18.94 -3.01
C GLY A 78 11.72 19.09 -2.97
N GLU A 79 10.98 18.58 -3.95
CA GLU A 79 9.52 18.65 -3.98
C GLU A 79 8.88 17.76 -2.91
N PRO A 80 7.70 18.12 -2.39
CA PRO A 80 6.97 17.27 -1.45
C PRO A 80 6.55 15.96 -2.11
N LEU A 81 6.74 14.83 -1.42
CA LEU A 81 6.23 13.54 -1.87
C LEU A 81 4.70 13.58 -1.89
N ARG A 82 4.09 13.32 -3.05
CA ARG A 82 2.63 13.17 -3.20
C ARG A 82 2.31 11.73 -3.56
N MET A 83 1.59 11.06 -2.67
CA MET A 83 1.21 9.66 -2.80
C MET A 83 -0.31 9.53 -2.83
N ARG A 84 -0.82 8.58 -3.61
CA ARG A 84 -2.21 8.13 -3.55
C ARG A 84 -2.25 6.80 -2.80
N VAL A 85 -3.29 6.61 -1.99
CA VAL A 85 -3.51 5.37 -1.25
C VAL A 85 -4.92 4.89 -1.55
N GLY A 86 -5.05 3.64 -2.02
CA GLY A 86 -6.33 3.01 -2.32
C GLY A 86 -6.54 1.75 -1.50
N LEU A 87 -7.67 1.65 -0.81
CA LEU A 87 -8.00 0.50 0.04
C LEU A 87 -9.34 -0.12 -0.35
N HIS A 88 -9.35 -1.45 -0.38
CA HIS A 88 -10.55 -2.25 -0.58
C HIS A 88 -10.48 -3.50 0.31
N THR A 89 -11.65 -4.08 0.61
CA THR A 89 -11.77 -5.32 1.38
C THR A 89 -12.71 -6.27 0.67
N GLY A 90 -12.38 -7.56 0.66
CA GLY A 90 -13.12 -8.59 -0.05
C GLY A 90 -12.36 -9.91 -0.07
N PRO A 91 -12.99 -10.99 -0.59
CA PRO A 91 -12.33 -12.27 -0.74
C PRO A 91 -11.18 -12.18 -1.76
N ALA A 92 -10.06 -12.82 -1.47
CA ALA A 92 -8.93 -12.93 -2.38
C ALA A 92 -8.36 -14.34 -2.31
N PHE A 93 -7.84 -14.83 -3.44
CA PHE A 93 -7.11 -16.08 -3.48
C PHE A 93 -5.63 -15.82 -3.28
N THR A 94 -4.94 -16.65 -2.49
CA THR A 94 -3.51 -16.54 -2.26
C THR A 94 -2.79 -17.81 -2.68
N GLY A 95 -1.61 -17.69 -3.28
CA GLY A 95 -0.80 -18.85 -3.65
C GLY A 95 0.63 -18.50 -4.00
N VAL A 96 1.51 -19.50 -4.01
CA VAL A 96 2.90 -19.34 -4.43
C VAL A 96 3.01 -19.57 -5.92
N VAL A 97 3.53 -18.58 -6.65
CA VAL A 97 3.69 -18.62 -8.11
C VAL A 97 5.17 -18.54 -8.49
N GLY A 98 5.56 -19.37 -9.47
CA GLY A 98 6.91 -19.42 -10.03
C GLY A 98 7.80 -20.50 -9.40
N ARG A 99 8.66 -21.11 -10.23
CA ARG A 99 9.61 -22.14 -9.78
C ARG A 99 11.01 -21.60 -9.48
N LYS A 100 11.46 -20.59 -10.22
CA LYS A 100 12.81 -20.00 -10.05
C LYS A 100 12.86 -18.89 -8.99
N CYS A 101 11.83 -18.04 -8.98
CA CYS A 101 11.64 -16.99 -7.98
C CYS A 101 10.21 -17.09 -7.45
N PRO A 102 9.94 -18.01 -6.51
CA PRO A 102 8.60 -18.18 -5.96
C PRO A 102 8.15 -16.92 -5.22
N ARG A 103 6.93 -16.45 -5.50
CA ARG A 103 6.32 -15.30 -4.82
C ARG A 103 4.96 -15.68 -4.26
N PHE A 104 4.66 -15.24 -3.05
CA PHE A 104 3.33 -15.37 -2.48
C PHE A 104 2.45 -14.24 -3.03
N CYS A 105 1.55 -14.60 -3.93
CA CYS A 105 0.75 -13.67 -4.72
C CYS A 105 -0.71 -13.68 -4.26
N PHE A 106 -1.36 -12.53 -4.42
CA PHE A 106 -2.79 -12.33 -4.17
C PHE A 106 -3.51 -12.15 -5.51
N PHE A 107 -4.65 -12.82 -5.67
CA PHE A 107 -5.44 -12.83 -6.89
C PHE A 107 -6.91 -12.56 -6.62
N GLY A 108 -7.61 -12.08 -7.65
CA GLY A 108 -9.05 -11.87 -7.66
C GLY A 108 -9.44 -10.40 -7.71
N ASP A 109 -10.74 -10.16 -7.83
CA ASP A 109 -11.32 -8.83 -8.04
C ASP A 109 -11.05 -7.86 -6.89
N THR A 110 -10.79 -8.37 -5.69
CA THR A 110 -10.42 -7.55 -4.54
C THR A 110 -9.12 -6.78 -4.79
N VAL A 111 -8.11 -7.44 -5.40
CA VAL A 111 -6.83 -6.81 -5.74
C VAL A 111 -7.01 -5.74 -6.81
N ASN A 112 -7.76 -6.06 -7.86
CA ASN A 112 -8.03 -5.15 -8.97
C ASN A 112 -8.84 -3.93 -8.53
N THR A 113 -9.82 -4.14 -7.65
CA THR A 113 -10.61 -3.05 -7.06
C THR A 113 -9.75 -2.16 -6.18
N ALA A 114 -8.86 -2.73 -5.35
CA ALA A 114 -7.92 -1.94 -4.53
C ALA A 114 -7.02 -1.06 -5.40
N ALA A 115 -6.46 -1.63 -6.48
CA ALA A 115 -5.66 -0.87 -7.45
C ALA A 115 -6.46 0.27 -8.09
N ARG A 116 -7.74 0.02 -8.44
CA ARG A 116 -8.63 1.07 -8.96
C ARG A 116 -8.90 2.18 -7.95
N MET A 117 -9.01 1.86 -6.66
CA MET A 117 -9.15 2.87 -5.60
C MET A 117 -7.91 3.75 -5.51
N GLU A 118 -6.70 3.21 -5.71
CA GLU A 118 -5.48 4.03 -5.75
C GLU A 118 -5.47 4.93 -6.99
N GLN A 119 -5.75 4.37 -8.17
CA GLN A 119 -5.70 5.09 -9.43
C GLN A 119 -6.70 6.25 -9.52
N THR A 120 -7.90 6.04 -8.97
CA THR A 120 -8.98 7.05 -8.93
C THR A 120 -8.92 7.93 -7.68
N GLY A 121 -7.96 7.69 -6.79
CA GLY A 121 -7.78 8.44 -5.55
C GLY A 121 -7.16 9.82 -5.77
N MET A 122 -7.45 10.74 -4.86
CA MET A 122 -6.78 12.03 -4.82
C MET A 122 -5.39 11.88 -4.15
N PRO A 123 -4.34 12.55 -4.66
CA PRO A 123 -3.06 12.60 -3.97
C PRO A 123 -3.22 13.14 -2.55
N GLN A 124 -2.48 12.58 -1.61
CA GLN A 124 -2.56 12.91 -0.19
C GLN A 124 -3.92 12.63 0.46
N CYS A 125 -4.71 11.71 -0.11
CA CYS A 125 -5.90 11.16 0.52
C CYS A 125 -5.85 9.62 0.53
N ILE A 126 -6.45 9.02 1.56
CA ILE A 126 -6.73 7.58 1.58
C ILE A 126 -8.11 7.37 0.96
N HIS A 127 -8.14 6.77 -0.23
CA HIS A 127 -9.36 6.47 -0.95
C HIS A 127 -9.84 5.06 -0.58
N ILE A 128 -11.04 4.96 -0.02
CA ILE A 128 -11.61 3.68 0.43
C ILE A 128 -12.88 3.35 -0.34
N SER A 129 -13.03 2.07 -0.70
CA SER A 129 -14.28 1.57 -1.27
C SER A 129 -15.44 1.60 -0.26
N ALA A 130 -16.68 1.66 -0.76
CA ALA A 130 -17.88 1.58 0.07
C ALA A 130 -17.93 0.29 0.92
N ARG A 131 -17.43 -0.83 0.38
CA ARG A 131 -17.37 -2.11 1.08
C ARG A 131 -16.47 -2.04 2.32
N LEU A 132 -15.30 -1.42 2.20
CA LEU A 132 -14.40 -1.22 3.33
C LEU A 132 -15.00 -0.29 4.38
N ARG A 133 -15.65 0.79 3.95
CA ARG A 133 -16.38 1.70 4.84
C ARG A 133 -17.49 1.00 5.63
N ASN A 134 -18.22 0.09 5.00
CA ASN A 134 -19.27 -0.67 5.70
C ASN A 134 -18.67 -1.64 6.73
N GLY A 135 -17.62 -2.38 6.35
CA GLY A 135 -16.91 -3.26 7.28
C GLY A 135 -16.31 -2.55 8.50
N LEU A 136 -16.00 -1.26 8.40
CA LEU A 136 -15.61 -0.43 9.55
C LEU A 136 -16.76 -0.18 10.53
N ARG A 137 -17.98 0.07 10.03
CA ARG A 137 -19.16 0.36 10.86
C ARG A 137 -19.54 -0.87 11.68
N ASP A 138 -19.52 -2.04 11.05
CA ASP A 138 -19.82 -3.32 11.69
C ASP A 138 -18.87 -3.66 12.86
N ILE A 139 -17.67 -3.06 12.91
CA ILE A 139 -16.70 -3.22 14.00
C ILE A 139 -16.91 -2.16 15.10
N HIS A 140 -17.41 -0.97 14.76
CA HIS A 140 -17.66 0.10 15.73
C HIS A 140 -18.99 -0.08 16.48
N ASP A 141 -19.96 -0.75 15.85
CA ASP A 141 -21.27 -1.04 16.43
C ASP A 141 -21.30 -2.33 17.28
N LYS A 142 -20.13 -2.93 17.56
CA LYS A 142 -19.94 -4.10 18.44
C LYS A 142 -19.14 -3.73 19.67
#